data_AF-A0A415DZE7-F1
#
_entry.id   AF-A0A415DZE7-F1
#
_cell.length_a   1.000
_cell.length_b   1.000
_cell.length_c   1.000
_cell.angle_alpha   90.00
_cell.angle_beta   90.00
_cell.angle_gamma   90.00
#
_symmetry.space_group_name_H-M   'P 1'
#
loop_
_entity.id
_entity.type
_entity.pdbx_description
1 polymer ?
#
loop_
_entity_poly.entity_id
_entity_poly.type
_entity_poly.pdbx_seq_one_letter_code
_entity_poly.pdbx_strand_id
1 'polypeptide(L)' 'MALAMAYVPWQKWQQPYDFEKGLMVGTIFPDLDLPFLGYQGGMKR' A
#
# COMPACT_ATOMS: atom_id res chain seq x y z
N MET A 1 18.68 -21.52 12.19
CA MET A 1 18.36 -20.89 10.89
C MET A 1 17.08 -20.07 11.08
N ALA A 2 17.13 -18.74 11.06
CA ALA A 2 15.93 -17.91 11.25
C ALA A 2 15.15 -17.82 9.93
N LEU A 3 14.09 -18.60 9.79
CA LEU A 3 13.36 -18.83 8.53
C LEU A 3 12.36 -17.72 8.14
N ALA A 4 12.45 -16.52 8.72
CA ALA A 4 11.41 -15.50 8.52
C ALA A 4 11.86 -14.04 8.71
N MET A 5 13.15 -13.74 8.78
CA MET A 5 13.60 -12.34 8.82
C MET A 5 13.94 -11.86 7.41
N ALA A 6 13.07 -11.03 6.84
CA ALA A 6 13.33 -10.33 5.59
C ALA A 6 13.77 -8.89 5.87
N TYR A 7 14.68 -8.38 5.04
CA TYR A 7 15.06 -6.98 5.07
C TYR A 7 13.96 -6.13 4.44
N VAL A 8 13.55 -5.06 5.11
CA VAL A 8 12.66 -4.05 4.52
C VAL A 8 13.52 -3.13 3.65
N PRO A 9 13.26 -3.02 2.34
CA PRO A 9 14.02 -2.14 1.47
C PRO A 9 13.88 -0.68 1.90
N TRP A 10 14.94 0.09 1.69
CA TRP A 10 14.92 1.52 1.96
C TRP A 10 13.95 2.23 1.00
N GLN A 11 12.91 2.86 1.56
CA GLN A 11 11.93 3.61 0.78
C GLN A 11 12.36 5.08 0.67
N LYS A 12 12.21 5.65 -0.52
CA LYS A 12 12.44 7.10 -0.73
C LYS A 12 11.35 7.88 -0.01
N TRP A 13 11.74 8.97 0.66
CA TRP A 13 10.77 9.88 1.27
C TRP A 13 9.95 10.59 0.19
N GLN A 14 8.65 10.72 0.44
CA GLN A 14 7.72 11.52 -0.35
C GLN A 14 6.93 12.42 0.60
N GLN A 15 6.45 13.55 0.08
CA GLN A 15 5.55 14.42 0.83
C GLN A 15 4.22 13.68 1.09
N PRO A 16 3.81 13.47 2.35
CA PRO A 16 2.52 12.90 2.66
C PRO A 16 1.37 13.82 2.23
N TYR A 17 0.21 13.25 1.98
CA TYR A 17 -1.02 14.03 1.82
C TYR A 17 -1.35 14.82 3.09
N ASP A 18 -2.10 15.90 2.91
CA ASP A 18 -2.77 16.61 3.99
C ASP A 18 -3.81 15.71 4.69
N PHE A 19 -4.23 16.11 5.89
CA PHE A 19 -5.11 15.30 6.71
C PHE A 19 -6.48 15.06 6.07
N GLU A 20 -7.05 16.05 5.38
CA GLU A 20 -8.38 15.93 4.78
C GLU A 20 -8.35 14.92 3.65
N LYS A 21 -7.37 15.02 2.76
CA LYS A 21 -7.19 14.05 1.68
C LYS A 21 -6.85 12.66 2.21
N GLY A 22 -5.93 12.55 3.18
CA GLY A 22 -5.55 11.27 3.75
C GLY A 22 -6.72 10.54 4.40
N LEU A 23 -7.61 11.27 5.07
CA LEU A 23 -8.85 10.73 5.63
C LEU A 23 -9.82 10.27 4.52
N MET A 24 -9.94 11.03 3.44
CA MET A 24 -10.81 10.70 2.30
C MET A 24 -10.40 9.41 1.59
N VAL A 25 -9.10 9.21 1.33
CA VAL A 25 -8.59 8.05 0.57
C VAL A 25 -8.18 6.87 1.45
N GLY A 26 -8.07 7.06 2.76
CA GLY A 26 -7.71 6.02 3.74
C GLY A 26 -6.20 5.79 3.92
N THR A 27 -5.35 6.65 3.35
CA THR A 27 -3.90 6.62 3.51
C THR A 27 -3.30 8.02 3.32
N ILE A 28 -2.28 8.38 4.11
CA ILE A 28 -1.50 9.61 3.91
C ILE A 28 -0.34 9.42 2.92
N PHE A 29 -0.05 8.16 2.56
CA PHE A 29 1.05 7.81 1.67
C PHE A 29 0.55 7.72 0.22
N PRO A 30 1.02 8.60 -0.70
CA PRO A 30 0.57 8.62 -2.08
C PRO A 30 0.78 7.28 -2.80
N ASP A 31 1.90 6.61 -2.55
CA ASP A 31 2.23 5.31 -3.16
C ASP A 31 1.26 4.17 -2.77
N LEU A 32 0.47 4.35 -1.70
CA LEU A 32 -0.52 3.36 -1.23
C LEU A 32 -1.95 3.69 -1.69
N ASP A 33 -2.17 4.85 -2.31
CA ASP A 33 -3.46 5.27 -2.87
C ASP A 33 -3.65 4.61 -4.25
N LEU A 34 -3.85 3.29 -4.22
CA LEU A 34 -3.98 2.45 -5.41
C LEU A 34 -5.46 2.28 -5.79
N PRO A 35 -5.82 2.29 -7.08
CA PRO A 35 -7.19 2.04 -7.50
C PRO A 35 -7.61 0.64 -7.07
N PHE A 36 -8.84 0.51 -6.60
CA PHE A 36 -9.42 -0.80 -6.35
C PHE A 36 -9.67 -1.50 -7.68
N LEU A 37 -8.77 -2.42 -8.05
CA LEU A 37 -8.88 -3.17 -9.31
C LEU A 37 -9.81 -4.38 -9.23
N GLY A 38 -10.47 -4.63 -8.09
CA GLY A 38 -11.41 -5.74 -7.90
C GLY A 38 -10.80 -7.09 -8.28
N TYR A 39 -10.32 -7.85 -7.30
CA TYR A 39 -9.81 -9.19 -7.58
C TYR A 39 -10.92 -10.10 -8.15
N GLN A 40 -10.90 -10.35 -9.46
CA GLN A 40 -11.72 -11.40 -10.11
C GLN A 40 -11.15 -12.81 -9.89
N GLY A 41 -10.33 -13.05 -8.86
CA GLY A 41 -9.77 -14.38 -8.63
C GLY A 41 -10.72 -15.30 -7.84
N GLY A 42 -11.94 -15.41 -8.35
CA GLY A 42 -12.60 -16.70 -8.31
C GLY A 42 -11.86 -17.60 -9.30
N MET A 43 -11.27 -18.68 -8.80
CA MET A 43 -10.75 -19.77 -9.64
C MET A 43 -11.91 -20.19 -10.56
N LYS A 44 -11.79 -19.95 -11.87
CA LYS A 44 -12.74 -20.51 -12.85
C LYS A 44 -12.60 -22.02 -12.76
N ARG A 45 -13.58 -22.66 -12.10
CA ARG A 45 -13.79 -24.11 -12.20
C ARG A 45 -14.36 -24.45 -13.57
#